data_AF-A0ABD3TPJ9-F1
#
_entry.id   AF-A0ABD3TPJ9-F1
#
_cell.length_a   1.000
_cell.length_b   1.000
_cell.length_c   1.000
_cell.angle_alpha   90.00
_cell.angle_beta   90.00
_cell.angle_gamma   90.00
#
_symmetry.space_group_name_H-M   'P 1'
#
loop_
_entity.id
_entity.type
_entity.pdbx_description
1 polymer ?
#
loop_
_entity_poly.entity_id
_entity_poly.type
_entity_poly.pdbx_seq_one_letter_code
_entity_poly.pdbx_strand_id
1 'polypeptide(L)'
;MSNMSVLDVSWNEARDVKTSRIGPIHIQLDLGHDEELSQLLGKVIIPNVGVLPHIHHNLLPKSSGEEERTSDSRLQNVYIK
;
A
#
# COMPACT_ATOMS: atom_id res chain seq x y z
N MET A 1 15.07 -3.55 -18.97
CA MET A 1 14.35 -3.21 -17.72
C MET A 1 14.48 -4.42 -16.84
N SER A 2 15.26 -4.34 -15.77
CA SER A 2 15.42 -5.45 -14.84
C SER A 2 14.13 -5.57 -14.04
N ASN A 3 13.39 -6.65 -14.26
CA ASN A 3 12.22 -7.01 -13.48
C ASN A 3 12.66 -7.27 -12.04
N MET A 4 12.23 -6.40 -11.13
CA MET A 4 12.53 -6.49 -9.70
C MET A 4 11.70 -7.61 -9.07
N SER A 5 12.27 -8.38 -8.15
CA SER A 5 11.54 -9.46 -7.51
C SER A 5 10.59 -8.92 -6.42
N VAL A 6 9.53 -9.68 -6.09
CA VAL A 6 8.59 -9.32 -5.01
C VAL A 6 9.31 -9.11 -3.67
N LEU A 7 10.41 -9.82 -3.41
CA LEU A 7 11.17 -9.66 -2.18
C LEU A 7 11.92 -8.32 -2.12
N ASP A 8 12.43 -7.84 -3.25
CA ASP A 8 13.16 -6.57 -3.33
C ASP A 8 12.21 -5.40 -3.09
N VAL A 9 11.01 -5.47 -3.66
CA VAL A 9 9.94 -4.48 -3.45
C VAL A 9 9.48 -4.54 -1.99
N SER A 10 9.04 -5.69 -1.48
CA SER A 10 8.60 -5.84 -0.09
C SER A 10 9.63 -5.40 0.95
N TRP A 11 10.93 -5.51 0.63
CA TRP A 11 12.00 -5.01 1.48
C TRP A 11 12.11 -3.49 1.47
N ASN A 12 11.96 -2.85 0.32
CA ASN A 12 11.93 -1.40 0.22
C ASN A 12 10.75 -0.83 1.03
N GLU A 13 9.59 -1.44 0.90
CA GLU A 13 8.37 -1.10 1.63
C GLU A 13 8.54 -1.27 3.15
N ALA A 14 9.24 -2.32 3.58
CA ALA A 14 9.56 -2.52 5.00
C ALA A 14 10.46 -1.42 5.57
N ARG A 15 11.40 -0.90 4.76
CA ARG A 15 12.29 0.21 5.16
C ARG A 15 11.50 1.51 5.30
N ASP A 16 10.53 1.74 4.44
CA ASP A 16 9.68 2.92 4.48
C ASP A 16 8.78 2.94 5.73
N VAL A 17 8.29 1.77 6.14
CA VAL A 17 7.54 1.58 7.40
C VAL A 17 8.47 1.51 8.63
N LYS A 18 9.79 1.65 8.44
CA LYS A 18 10.83 1.61 9.48
C LYS A 18 10.83 0.32 10.31
N THR A 19 10.50 -0.81 9.67
CA THR A 19 10.55 -2.13 10.30
C THR A 19 11.76 -2.91 9.81
N SER A 20 12.38 -3.69 10.71
CA SER A 20 13.56 -4.49 10.36
C SER A 20 13.21 -5.82 9.66
N ARG A 21 11.92 -6.18 9.59
CA ARG A 21 11.45 -7.49 9.11
C ARG A 21 10.34 -7.28 8.10
N ILE A 22 10.38 -8.03 7.00
CA ILE A 22 9.27 -8.10 6.06
C ILE A 22 8.09 -8.80 6.73
N GLY A 23 6.98 -8.08 6.90
CA GLY A 23 5.72 -8.60 7.43
C GLY A 23 4.66 -8.75 6.33
N PRO A 24 3.51 -9.36 6.64
CA PRO A 24 2.42 -9.56 5.68
C PRO A 24 1.99 -8.26 4.99
N ILE A 25 2.02 -7.14 5.72
CA ILE A 25 1.58 -5.84 5.19
C ILE A 25 2.43 -5.36 4.01
N HIS A 26 3.74 -5.59 4.01
CA HIS A 26 4.60 -5.16 2.89
C HIS A 26 4.31 -5.99 1.63
N ILE A 27 4.07 -7.30 1.79
CA ILE A 27 3.68 -8.18 0.69
C ILE A 27 2.36 -7.73 0.09
N GLN A 28 1.38 -7.36 0.92
CA GLN A 28 0.08 -6.87 0.44
C GLN A 28 0.18 -5.53 -0.28
N LEU A 29 1.09 -4.64 0.12
CA LEU A 29 1.35 -3.38 -0.57
C LEU A 29 1.87 -3.65 -1.98
N ASP A 30 2.84 -4.56 -2.14
CA ASP A 30 3.37 -4.94 -3.45
C ASP A 30 2.29 -5.50 -4.37
N LEU A 31 1.43 -6.39 -3.86
CA LEU A 31 0.29 -6.94 -4.60
C LEU A 31 -0.74 -5.88 -5.00
N GLY A 32 -0.81 -4.78 -4.26
CA GLY A 32 -1.66 -3.64 -4.56
C GLY A 32 -1.14 -2.76 -5.68
N HIS A 33 0.19 -2.69 -5.84
CA HIS A 33 0.86 -1.84 -6.81
C HIS A 33 1.12 -2.55 -8.14
N ASP A 34 1.20 -3.88 -8.13
CA ASP A 34 1.44 -4.71 -9.31
C ASP A 34 0.16 -5.38 -9.81
N GLU A 35 -0.26 -4.97 -11.01
CA GLU A 35 -1.49 -5.47 -11.64
C GLU A 35 -1.38 -6.95 -12.05
N GLU A 36 -0.22 -7.42 -12.50
CA GLU A 36 -0.01 -8.81 -12.92
C GLU A 36 -0.08 -9.75 -11.71
N LEU A 37 0.54 -9.36 -10.60
CA LEU A 37 0.49 -10.11 -9.35
C LEU A 37 -0.90 -10.11 -8.72
N SER A 38 -1.61 -8.98 -8.78
CA SER A 38 -2.99 -8.87 -8.29
C SER A 38 -3.94 -9.80 -9.04
N GLN A 39 -3.82 -9.88 -10.37
CA GLN A 39 -4.60 -10.81 -11.18
C GLN A 39 -4.25 -12.27 -10.89
N LEU A 40 -2.95 -12.57 -10.74
CA LEU A 40 -2.46 -13.92 -10.45
C LEU A 40 -2.95 -14.43 -9.08
N LEU A 41 -2.99 -13.55 -8.08
CA LEU A 41 -3.30 -13.89 -6.68
C LEU A 41 -4.70 -13.46 -6.24
N GLY A 42 -5.60 -13.09 -7.16
CA GLY A 42 -6.92 -12.51 -6.83
C GLY A 42 -7.87 -13.39 -6.00
N LYS A 43 -7.58 -14.68 -5.82
CA LYS A 43 -8.35 -15.60 -4.95
C LYS A 43 -7.60 -16.00 -3.67
N VAL A 44 -6.36 -15.57 -3.50
CA VAL A 44 -5.53 -15.87 -2.34
C VAL A 44 -5.82 -14.85 -1.25
N ILE A 45 -5.99 -15.33 -0.02
CA ILE A 45 -6.20 -14.47 1.15
C ILE A 45 -4.91 -14.48 1.97
N ILE A 46 -4.31 -13.31 2.16
CA ILE A 46 -3.19 -13.12 3.08
C ILE A 46 -3.76 -12.82 4.47
N PRO A 47 -3.54 -13.68 5.48
CA PRO A 47 -4.06 -13.44 6.82
C PRO A 47 -3.37 -12.25 7.50
N ASN A 48 -4.08 -11.60 8.42
CA ASN A 48 -3.59 -10.53 9.31
C ASN A 48 -3.12 -9.24 8.62
N VAL A 49 -3.57 -8.97 7.39
CA VAL A 49 -2.97 -7.92 6.55
C VAL A 49 -3.79 -6.64 6.35
N GLY A 50 -5.07 -6.63 6.75
CA GLY A 50 -5.94 -5.50 6.49
C GLY A 50 -6.19 -5.26 5.00
N VAL A 51 -6.49 -4.01 4.62
CA VAL A 51 -6.75 -3.60 3.22
C VAL A 51 -6.01 -2.32 2.88
N LEU A 52 -5.77 -2.08 1.59
CA LEU A 52 -5.17 -0.84 1.11
C LEU A 52 -6.05 0.36 1.46
N PRO A 53 -5.48 1.47 1.98
CA PRO A 53 -6.25 2.68 2.26
C PRO A 53 -6.82 3.28 0.97
N HIS A 54 -8.15 3.25 0.84
CA HIS A 54 -8.87 3.88 -0.27
C HIS A 54 -10.19 4.46 0.23
N ILE A 55 -10.36 5.78 0.10
CA ILE A 55 -11.59 6.48 0.49
C ILE A 55 -12.28 6.98 -0.78
N HIS A 56 -13.51 6.57 -1.00
CA HIS A 56 -14.30 7.04 -2.13
C HIS A 56 -14.61 8.54 -2.00
N HIS A 57 -14.49 9.30 -3.08
CA HIS A 57 -14.67 10.76 -3.09
C HIS A 57 -16.01 11.23 -2.50
N ASN A 58 -17.09 10.48 -2.72
CA ASN A 58 -18.41 10.78 -2.13
C ASN A 58 -18.47 10.72 -0.60
N LEU A 59 -17.52 10.03 0.03
CA LEU A 59 -17.42 9.92 1.48
C LEU A 59 -16.56 11.03 2.08
N LEU A 60 -15.84 11.79 1.25
CA LEU A 60 -15.10 12.96 1.69
C LEU A 60 -16.09 14.08 2.01
N PRO A 61 -15.88 14.83 3.11
CA PRO A 61 -16.67 16.02 3.38
C PRO A 61 -16.55 16.99 2.20
N LYS A 62 -17.68 17.55 1.73
CA LYS A 62 -17.66 18.63 0.72
C LYS A 62 -16.84 19.78 1.28
N SER A 63 -15.77 20.16 0.59
CA SER A 63 -14.74 21.07 1.11
C SER A 63 -15.30 22.43 1.50
N SER A 64 -14.86 22.91 2.66
CA SER A 64 -14.51 24.30 2.89
C SER A 64 -13.06 24.29 3.41
N GLY A 65 -12.10 24.58 2.52
CA GLY A 65 -10.67 24.65 2.86
C GLY A 65 -9.85 23.62 2.09
N GLU A 66 -9.09 24.13 1.12
CA GLU A 66 -8.04 23.41 0.41
C GLU A 66 -6.88 23.11 1.37
N GLU A 67 -6.50 21.84 1.48
CA GLU A 67 -5.16 21.43 1.86
C GLU A 67 -4.73 20.35 0.85
N GLU A 68 -4.14 20.79 -0.28
CA GLU A 68 -3.41 19.90 -1.18
C GLU A 68 -2.23 19.31 -0.40
N ARG A 69 -2.38 18.09 0.09
CA ARG A 69 -1.24 17.27 0.47
C ARG A 69 -0.67 16.65 -0.78
N THR A 70 0.49 17.16 -1.15
CA THR A 70 1.37 16.65 -2.19
C THR A 70 1.36 15.13 -2.20
N SER A 71 1.10 14.60 -3.40
CA SER A 71 1.13 13.21 -3.79
C SER A 71 2.51 12.58 -3.58
N ASP A 72 2.85 12.31 -2.31
CA ASP A 72 3.67 11.15 -1.99
C ASP A 72 2.77 10.11 -1.35
N SER A 73 2.07 9.40 -2.23
CA SER A 73 1.02 8.42 -1.97
C SER A 73 1.49 7.17 -1.23
N ARG A 74 2.78 7.05 -0.91
CA ARG A 74 3.36 5.81 -0.39
C ARG A 74 3.28 5.63 1.13
N LEU A 75 3.16 6.72 1.90
CA LEU A 75 3.28 6.61 3.37
C LEU A 75 2.24 7.36 4.19
N GLN A 76 1.26 8.01 3.56
CA GLN A 76 0.40 8.93 4.32
C GLN A 76 -0.64 8.27 5.23
N ASN A 77 -0.91 6.96 5.12
CA ASN A 77 -1.95 6.30 5.93
C ASN A 77 -1.52 4.96 6.57
N VAL A 78 -0.24 4.75 6.90
CA VAL A 78 0.19 3.51 7.59
C VAL A 78 -0.11 3.55 9.10
N TYR A 79 -0.47 4.69 9.68
CA TYR A 79 -0.90 4.77 11.08
C TYR A 79 -2.12 5.68 11.23
N ILE A 80 -3.32 5.10 11.24
CA ILE A 80 -4.41 5.67 12.03
C ILE A 80 -4.13 5.25 13.47
N LYS A 81 -3.60 6.18 14.26
CA LYS A 81 -3.71 6.17 15.72
C LYS A 81 -4.20 7.53 16.17
#